data_AF-A0A5D4GPN8-F1
#
_entry.id   AF-A0A5D4GPN8-F1
#
_cell.length_a   1.000
_cell.length_b   1.000
_cell.length_c   1.000
_cell.angle_alpha   90.00
_cell.angle_beta   90.00
_cell.angle_gamma   90.00
#
_symmetry.space_group_name_H-M   'P 1'
#
loop_
_entity.id
_entity.type
_entity.pdbx_description
1 polymer ?
#
loop_
_entity_poly.entity_id
_entity_poly.type
_entity_poly.pdbx_seq_one_letter_code
_entity_poly.pdbx_strand_id
1 'polypeptide(L)'
;MKSSTMKVAAAMLAAGVQAASADTIVTVAGQKSGTGIGNSVAVQIVDLDTLDGAPYDHNGSVMIVDAQKGIIAYARPKASIAKTVKPGTVLFKGQPWDSSRTDDAIIRGEAYVFRAGCEAAGYEVRGMYHFAYGFAQFTLEGMAPVRARGSCDITGHDMTSSNSKLTFDGTWD
;
A
#
# COMPACT_ATOMS: atom_id res chain seq x y z
N MET A 1 69.20 -24.80 -3.77
CA MET A 1 68.20 -24.68 -2.70
C MET A 1 66.84 -24.42 -3.35
N LYS A 2 65.79 -25.03 -2.78
CA LYS A 2 64.41 -25.13 -3.30
C LYS A 2 63.64 -23.80 -3.29
N SER A 3 62.46 -23.85 -3.93
CA SER A 3 61.23 -23.07 -3.62
C SER A 3 61.07 -21.75 -4.37
N SER A 4 59.91 -21.31 -4.84
CA SER A 4 58.62 -21.89 -5.24
C SER A 4 57.85 -20.73 -5.91
N THR A 5 57.03 -21.05 -6.89
CA THR A 5 56.04 -20.17 -7.54
C THR A 5 55.09 -19.47 -6.56
N MET A 6 54.76 -18.20 -6.80
CA MET A 6 53.42 -17.64 -6.58
C MET A 6 53.11 -16.58 -7.65
N LYS A 7 52.20 -16.93 -8.58
CA LYS A 7 51.43 -15.95 -9.36
C LYS A 7 50.32 -15.45 -8.44
N VAL A 8 50.32 -14.16 -8.12
CA VAL A 8 49.17 -13.53 -7.48
C VAL A 8 48.27 -13.01 -8.60
N ALA A 9 47.15 -13.71 -8.82
CA ALA A 9 46.04 -13.21 -9.62
C ALA A 9 45.31 -12.16 -8.77
N ALA A 10 45.31 -10.90 -9.18
CA ALA A 10 44.43 -9.89 -8.62
C ALA A 10 43.05 -10.05 -9.26
N ALA A 11 42.09 -10.47 -8.44
CA ALA A 11 40.70 -10.65 -8.79
C ALA A 11 40.04 -9.31 -9.13
N MET A 12 39.21 -9.30 -10.18
CA MET A 12 38.25 -8.25 -10.45
C MET A 12 37.22 -8.20 -9.31
N LEU A 13 37.17 -7.10 -8.56
CA LEU A 13 35.97 -6.73 -7.82
C LEU A 13 35.01 -6.05 -8.79
N ALA A 14 34.11 -6.85 -9.38
CA ALA A 14 32.84 -6.37 -9.87
C ALA A 14 31.76 -6.80 -8.87
N ALA A 15 31.36 -5.88 -8.00
CA ALA A 15 30.11 -5.93 -7.24
C ALA A 15 29.64 -4.48 -7.22
N GLY A 16 28.80 -4.06 -8.14
CA GLY A 16 27.43 -4.56 -8.30
C GLY A 16 26.56 -3.40 -7.80
N VAL A 17 26.30 -2.44 -8.69
CA VAL A 17 25.22 -1.47 -8.44
C VAL A 17 23.94 -2.30 -8.48
N GLN A 18 23.40 -2.63 -7.31
CA GLN A 18 22.05 -3.16 -7.22
C GLN A 18 21.16 -2.04 -7.75
N ALA A 19 20.68 -2.16 -8.98
CA ALA A 19 19.57 -1.36 -9.43
C ALA A 19 18.43 -1.65 -8.46
N ALA A 20 17.94 -0.63 -7.75
CA ALA A 20 16.65 -0.72 -7.10
C ALA A 20 15.68 -1.22 -8.17
N SER A 21 15.13 -2.43 -7.99
CA SER A 21 14.07 -2.92 -8.85
C SER A 21 12.98 -1.86 -8.79
N ALA A 22 12.76 -1.13 -9.88
CA ALA A 22 11.67 -0.20 -9.96
C ALA A 22 10.42 -0.98 -9.57
N ASP A 23 9.77 -0.57 -8.47
CA ASP A 23 8.51 -1.15 -8.05
C ASP A 23 7.63 -1.24 -9.29
N THR A 24 7.29 -2.46 -9.71
CA THR A 24 6.53 -2.65 -10.94
C THR A 24 5.09 -2.26 -10.63
N ILE A 25 4.80 -0.97 -10.82
CA ILE A 25 3.46 -0.40 -10.64
C ILE A 25 2.76 -0.40 -11.99
N VAL A 26 1.72 -1.21 -12.12
CA VAL A 26 0.79 -1.16 -13.24
C VAL A 26 -0.36 -0.22 -12.87
N THR A 27 -0.72 0.65 -13.80
CA THR A 27 -1.86 1.55 -13.64
C THR A 27 -3.02 1.07 -14.51
N VAL A 28 -4.18 0.83 -13.91
CA VAL A 28 -5.42 0.41 -14.58
C VAL A 28 -6.40 1.57 -14.59
N ALA A 29 -6.60 2.16 -15.77
CA ALA A 29 -7.58 3.24 -15.94
C ALA A 29 -9.01 2.68 -15.89
N GLY A 30 -9.89 3.40 -15.20
CA GLY A 30 -11.34 3.19 -15.21
C GLY A 30 -12.06 4.42 -15.74
N GLN A 31 -13.38 4.46 -15.62
CA GLN A 31 -14.14 5.68 -15.86
C GLN A 31 -13.82 6.72 -14.78
N LYS A 32 -13.40 7.92 -15.21
CA LYS A 32 -13.11 9.06 -14.35
C LYS A 32 -14.37 9.63 -13.70
N SER A 33 -14.21 10.39 -12.62
CA SER A 33 -15.22 11.35 -12.19
C SER A 33 -15.29 12.45 -13.25
N GLY A 34 -16.43 12.57 -13.96
CA GLY A 34 -16.56 13.45 -15.11
C GLY A 34 -17.00 14.87 -14.73
N THR A 35 -17.89 14.97 -13.74
CA THR A 35 -18.41 16.26 -13.23
C THR A 35 -18.36 16.35 -11.71
N GLY A 36 -17.83 15.32 -11.04
CA GLY A 36 -17.71 15.28 -9.58
C GLY A 36 -16.57 16.14 -9.02
N ILE A 37 -16.65 16.43 -7.73
CA ILE A 37 -15.77 17.36 -7.00
C ILE A 37 -14.53 16.71 -6.37
N GLY A 38 -14.33 15.40 -6.57
CA GLY A 38 -13.28 14.63 -5.90
C GLY A 38 -12.16 14.15 -6.82
N ASN A 39 -11.06 13.72 -6.21
CA ASN A 39 -9.89 13.18 -6.91
C ASN A 39 -10.18 11.75 -7.41
N SER A 40 -10.29 11.55 -8.73
CA SER A 40 -10.29 10.21 -9.33
C SER A 40 -8.93 9.93 -9.97
N VAL A 41 -8.36 8.78 -9.62
CA VAL A 41 -7.06 8.35 -10.12
C VAL A 41 -7.12 6.92 -10.62
N ALA A 42 -6.35 6.61 -11.65
CA ALA A 42 -6.25 5.26 -12.13
C ALA A 42 -5.72 4.32 -11.02
N VAL A 43 -6.25 3.10 -11.00
CA VAL A 43 -5.95 2.12 -9.94
C VAL A 43 -4.51 1.67 -10.07
N GLN A 44 -3.73 1.80 -9.01
CA GLN A 44 -2.36 1.29 -8.95
C GLN A 44 -2.36 -0.15 -8.45
N ILE A 45 -1.64 -1.02 -9.16
CA ILE A 45 -1.39 -2.41 -8.80
C ILE A 45 0.12 -2.59 -8.73
N VAL A 46 0.61 -2.94 -7.55
CA VAL A 46 2.02 -3.29 -7.31
C VAL A 46 2.22 -4.80 -7.44
N ASP A 47 3.40 -5.20 -7.87
CA ASP A 47 3.85 -6.58 -7.70
C ASP A 47 4.12 -6.85 -6.21
N LEU A 48 3.38 -7.79 -5.61
CA LEU A 48 3.46 -8.08 -4.17
C LEU A 48 4.83 -8.62 -3.78
N ASP A 49 5.54 -9.31 -4.68
CA ASP A 49 6.87 -9.85 -4.42
C ASP A 49 7.93 -8.74 -4.27
N THR A 50 7.59 -7.51 -4.64
CA THR A 50 8.45 -6.34 -4.43
C THR A 50 8.25 -5.69 -3.07
N LEU A 51 7.21 -6.05 -2.30
CA LEU A 51 6.96 -5.48 -0.98
C LEU A 51 7.65 -6.30 0.11
N ASP A 52 8.29 -5.62 1.05
CA ASP A 52 8.92 -6.24 2.24
C ASP A 52 8.09 -5.94 3.50
N GLY A 53 6.76 -5.98 3.33
CA GLY A 53 5.79 -5.62 4.36
C GLY A 53 5.25 -6.80 5.15
N ALA A 54 4.63 -6.50 6.29
CA ALA A 54 3.97 -7.51 7.12
C ALA A 54 2.48 -7.68 6.74
N PRO A 55 1.89 -8.86 6.97
CA PRO A 55 0.49 -9.12 6.70
C PRO A 55 -0.44 -8.52 7.79
N TYR A 56 -1.55 -7.93 7.34
CA TYR A 56 -2.61 -7.39 8.20
C TYR A 56 -3.99 -7.80 7.67
N ASP A 57 -4.96 -8.00 8.57
CA ASP A 57 -6.37 -8.01 8.19
C ASP A 57 -6.88 -6.58 8.04
N HIS A 58 -7.64 -6.35 6.98
CA HIS A 58 -8.48 -5.19 6.82
C HIS A 58 -9.83 -5.61 6.26
N ASN A 59 -10.87 -5.53 7.10
CA ASN A 59 -12.25 -5.82 6.73
C ASN A 59 -12.43 -7.21 6.10
N GLY A 60 -11.66 -8.21 6.57
CA GLY A 60 -11.65 -9.59 6.07
C GLY A 60 -10.82 -9.83 4.81
N SER A 61 -9.99 -8.86 4.40
CA SER A 61 -8.98 -9.02 3.33
C SER A 61 -7.60 -9.04 3.95
N VAL A 62 -6.68 -9.83 3.38
CA VAL A 62 -5.27 -9.76 3.77
C VAL A 62 -4.59 -8.64 2.98
N MET A 63 -3.85 -7.81 3.69
CA MET A 63 -3.09 -6.68 3.19
C MET A 63 -1.60 -6.91 3.45
N ILE A 64 -0.74 -6.43 2.56
CA ILE A 64 0.68 -6.22 2.88
C ILE A 64 0.86 -4.76 3.24
N VAL A 65 1.45 -4.50 4.41
CA VAL A 65 1.80 -3.18 4.92
C VAL A 65 3.31 -3.01 4.86
N ASP A 66 3.79 -2.30 3.83
CA ASP A 66 5.20 -1.95 3.66
C ASP A 66 5.42 -0.51 4.14
N ALA A 67 5.81 -0.39 5.40
CA ALA A 67 6.01 0.90 6.07
C ALA A 67 7.20 1.68 5.49
N GLN A 68 8.23 1.01 4.97
CA GLN A 68 9.41 1.65 4.40
C GLN A 68 9.11 2.25 3.01
N LYS A 69 8.19 1.64 2.27
CA LYS A 69 7.70 2.19 0.99
C LYS A 69 6.50 3.12 1.15
N GLY A 70 5.87 3.14 2.32
CA GLY A 70 4.65 3.90 2.53
C GLY A 70 3.44 3.32 1.79
N ILE A 71 3.39 2.00 1.58
CA ILE A 71 2.38 1.33 0.75
C ILE A 71 1.58 0.34 1.59
N ILE A 72 0.25 0.33 1.38
CA ILE A 72 -0.61 -0.77 1.82
C ILE A 72 -1.33 -1.33 0.60
N ALA A 73 -1.13 -2.61 0.31
CA ALA A 73 -1.68 -3.26 -0.88
C ALA A 73 -2.48 -4.52 -0.52
N TYR A 74 -3.51 -4.83 -1.28
CA TYR A 74 -4.29 -6.05 -1.10
C TYR A 74 -3.45 -7.28 -1.49
N ALA A 75 -3.12 -8.13 -0.53
CA ALA A 75 -2.55 -9.44 -0.81
C ALA A 75 -3.64 -10.41 -1.28
N ARG A 76 -4.74 -10.47 -0.52
CA ARG A 76 -5.87 -11.37 -0.73
C ARG A 76 -7.19 -10.63 -0.49
N PRO A 77 -7.76 -9.99 -1.53
CA PRO A 77 -9.07 -9.35 -1.42
C PRO A 77 -10.14 -10.35 -0.98
N LYS A 78 -11.04 -9.94 -0.09
CA LYS A 78 -12.19 -10.78 0.28
C LYS A 78 -13.09 -11.08 -0.93
N ALA A 79 -13.79 -12.21 -0.88
CA ALA A 79 -14.60 -12.71 -2.00
C ALA A 79 -15.62 -11.68 -2.52
N SER A 80 -16.24 -10.90 -1.65
CA SER A 80 -17.26 -9.91 -2.05
C SER A 80 -16.71 -8.72 -2.84
N ILE A 81 -15.39 -8.47 -2.82
CA ILE A 81 -14.75 -7.38 -3.57
C ILE A 81 -13.77 -7.86 -4.64
N ALA A 82 -13.48 -9.17 -4.73
CA ALA A 82 -12.46 -9.74 -5.61
C ALA A 82 -12.70 -9.49 -7.12
N LYS A 83 -13.93 -9.16 -7.53
CA LYS A 83 -14.25 -8.76 -8.91
C LYS A 83 -13.84 -7.30 -9.23
N THR A 84 -13.68 -6.49 -8.20
CA THR A 84 -13.35 -5.05 -8.29
C THR A 84 -11.89 -4.80 -7.97
N VAL A 85 -11.38 -5.47 -6.93
CA VAL A 85 -10.04 -5.29 -6.37
C VAL A 85 -9.27 -6.59 -6.58
N LYS A 86 -8.12 -6.50 -7.23
CA LYS A 86 -7.21 -7.64 -7.50
C LYS A 86 -6.07 -7.66 -6.49
N PRO A 87 -5.40 -8.81 -6.26
CA PRO A 87 -4.11 -8.83 -5.57
C PRO A 87 -3.15 -7.78 -6.15
N GLY A 88 -2.37 -7.14 -5.27
CA GLY A 88 -1.48 -6.03 -5.60
C GLY A 88 -2.15 -4.65 -5.66
N THR A 89 -3.48 -4.56 -5.66
CA THR A 89 -4.15 -3.24 -5.70
C THR A 89 -3.76 -2.41 -4.48
N VAL A 90 -3.29 -1.19 -4.69
CA VAL A 90 -2.83 -0.29 -3.62
C VAL A 90 -4.02 0.39 -2.96
N LEU A 91 -4.26 0.10 -1.67
CA LEU A 91 -5.29 0.76 -0.85
C LEU A 91 -4.82 2.11 -0.30
N PHE A 92 -3.53 2.23 0.03
CA PHE A 92 -2.95 3.43 0.61
C PHE A 92 -1.55 3.69 0.06
N LYS A 93 -1.26 4.98 -0.15
CA LYS A 93 0.07 5.49 -0.49
C LYS A 93 0.39 6.71 0.37
N GLY A 94 1.51 6.68 1.08
CA GLY A 94 1.91 7.75 1.97
C GLY A 94 3.42 7.92 2.04
N GLN A 95 3.84 8.71 3.03
CA GLN A 95 5.25 8.79 3.40
C GLN A 95 5.68 7.52 4.13
N PRO A 96 6.94 7.06 3.99
CA PRO A 96 7.47 6.01 4.85
C PRO A 96 7.32 6.34 6.33
N TRP A 97 7.09 5.33 7.17
CA TRP A 97 7.01 5.48 8.61
C TRP A 97 7.83 4.40 9.34
N ASP A 98 8.26 4.71 10.56
CA ASP A 98 9.03 3.78 11.38
C ASP A 98 8.10 2.78 12.07
N SER A 99 8.09 1.54 11.61
CA SER A 99 7.35 0.42 12.23
C SER A 99 8.21 -0.42 13.18
N SER A 100 9.49 -0.08 13.36
CA SER A 100 10.49 -0.88 14.08
C SER A 100 10.70 -0.46 15.53
N ARG A 101 10.26 0.75 15.90
CA ARG A 101 10.38 1.28 17.26
C ARG A 101 9.17 0.92 18.12
N THR A 102 9.40 0.91 19.43
CA THR A 102 8.35 0.83 20.46
C THR A 102 7.58 2.13 20.64
N ASP A 103 8.02 3.20 19.98
CA ASP A 103 7.39 4.52 20.03
C ASP A 103 6.35 4.65 18.91
N ASP A 104 5.32 5.45 19.14
CA ASP A 104 4.28 5.69 18.16
C ASP A 104 4.84 6.38 16.90
N ALA A 105 4.46 5.89 15.72
CA ALA A 105 4.81 6.53 14.45
C ALA A 105 3.59 7.13 13.77
N ILE A 106 3.72 8.36 13.26
CA ILE A 106 2.62 9.02 12.56
C ILE A 106 2.56 8.53 11.12
N ILE A 107 1.39 8.07 10.69
CA ILE A 107 1.10 7.70 9.30
C ILE A 107 0.30 8.83 8.64
N ARG A 108 0.73 9.26 7.45
CA ARG A 108 0.05 10.26 6.61
C ARG A 108 0.13 9.86 5.14
N GLY A 109 -0.99 9.95 4.43
CA GLY A 109 -1.04 9.68 3.01
C GLY A 109 -2.45 9.74 2.44
N GLU A 110 -2.62 9.13 1.28
CA GLU A 110 -3.88 9.03 0.55
C GLU A 110 -4.36 7.58 0.59
N ALA A 111 -5.61 7.38 0.98
CA ALA A 111 -6.31 6.12 0.84
C ALA A 111 -7.25 6.16 -0.36
N TYR A 112 -7.61 4.98 -0.87
CA TYR A 112 -8.38 4.84 -2.11
C TYR A 112 -9.65 4.02 -1.90
N VAL A 113 -10.78 4.51 -2.42
CA VAL A 113 -12.05 3.76 -2.45
C VAL A 113 -12.33 3.27 -3.85
N PHE A 114 -12.64 1.98 -3.99
CA PHE A 114 -12.85 1.32 -5.28
C PHE A 114 -14.32 1.10 -5.61
N ARG A 115 -14.64 1.19 -6.91
CA ARG A 115 -15.93 0.78 -7.49
C ARG A 115 -15.64 0.14 -8.84
N ALA A 116 -16.32 -0.98 -9.14
CA ALA A 116 -16.14 -1.68 -10.40
C ALA A 116 -16.35 -0.73 -11.60
N GLY A 117 -15.39 -0.74 -12.53
CA GLY A 117 -15.42 0.08 -13.75
C GLY A 117 -15.04 1.56 -13.55
N CYS A 118 -14.86 2.04 -12.32
CA CYS A 118 -14.42 3.40 -12.04
C CYS A 118 -12.91 3.46 -11.75
N GLU A 119 -12.33 4.63 -11.97
CA GLU A 119 -11.09 5.01 -11.30
C GLU A 119 -11.25 4.97 -9.76
N ALA A 120 -10.14 4.78 -9.06
CA ALA A 120 -10.09 4.89 -7.61
C ALA A 120 -10.43 6.33 -7.19
N ALA A 121 -11.11 6.50 -6.06
CA ALA A 121 -11.38 7.80 -5.47
C ALA A 121 -10.44 7.96 -4.28
N GLY A 122 -9.51 8.90 -4.39
CA GLY A 122 -8.49 9.18 -3.38
C GLY A 122 -8.96 10.18 -2.33
N TYR A 123 -8.49 10.03 -1.10
CA TYR A 123 -8.73 10.98 0.00
C TYR A 123 -7.63 10.89 1.05
N GLU A 124 -7.33 12.03 1.67
CA GLU A 124 -6.32 12.12 2.71
C GLU A 124 -6.74 11.35 3.96
N VAL A 125 -5.82 10.57 4.51
CA VAL A 125 -5.98 9.89 5.79
C VAL A 125 -4.73 10.09 6.66
N ARG A 126 -4.95 10.05 7.97
CA ARG A 126 -3.88 10.09 8.97
C ARG A 126 -4.16 9.13 10.11
N GLY A 127 -3.11 8.67 10.76
CA GLY A 127 -3.23 7.78 11.90
C GLY A 127 -1.92 7.65 12.68
N MET A 128 -1.93 6.75 13.64
CA MET A 128 -0.76 6.40 14.42
C MET A 128 -0.57 4.88 14.39
N TYR A 129 0.66 4.47 14.15
CA TYR A 129 1.11 3.11 14.30
C TYR A 129 1.49 2.88 15.76
N HIS A 130 0.84 1.89 16.39
CA HIS A 130 1.14 1.49 17.76
C HIS A 130 1.65 0.05 17.75
N PHE A 131 2.85 -0.15 18.29
CA PHE A 131 3.41 -1.47 18.52
C PHE A 131 3.50 -1.73 20.02
N ALA A 132 2.56 -2.51 20.56
CA ALA A 132 2.52 -2.81 21.99
C ALA A 132 2.34 -4.32 22.22
N TYR A 133 3.19 -4.91 23.04
CA TYR A 133 3.09 -6.32 23.49
C TYR A 133 2.96 -7.35 22.36
N GLY A 134 3.57 -7.08 21.20
CA GLY A 134 3.51 -7.94 20.02
C GLY A 134 2.26 -7.72 19.16
N PHE A 135 1.29 -6.92 19.56
CA PHE A 135 0.15 -6.57 18.71
C PHE A 135 0.48 -5.31 17.91
N ALA A 136 0.47 -5.44 16.59
CA ALA A 136 0.54 -4.30 15.69
C ALA A 136 -0.87 -4.00 15.19
N GLN A 137 -1.50 -2.96 15.71
CA GLN A 137 -2.78 -2.46 15.22
C GLN A 137 -2.65 -0.97 14.95
N PHE A 138 -3.25 -0.51 13.85
CA PHE A 138 -3.35 0.91 13.58
C PHE A 138 -4.65 1.24 12.88
N THR A 139 -5.06 2.50 13.01
CA THR A 139 -6.23 3.05 12.34
C THR A 139 -5.84 4.30 11.58
N LEU A 140 -6.29 4.41 10.34
CA LEU A 140 -6.20 5.62 9.53
C LEU A 140 -7.59 6.25 9.39
N GLU A 141 -7.68 7.57 9.57
CA GLU A 141 -8.94 8.31 9.52
C GLU A 141 -8.88 9.46 8.51
N GLY A 142 -9.97 9.69 7.78
CA GLY A 142 -10.09 10.75 6.79
C GLY A 142 -11.52 10.93 6.28
N MET A 143 -11.77 12.02 5.55
CA MET A 143 -13.10 12.25 4.95
C MET A 143 -13.26 11.43 3.68
N ALA A 144 -13.95 10.29 3.76
CA ALA A 144 -14.02 9.37 2.63
C ALA A 144 -14.92 9.89 1.51
N PRO A 145 -14.58 9.66 0.23
CA PRO A 145 -15.33 10.16 -0.91
C PRO A 145 -16.64 9.39 -1.08
N VAL A 146 -17.71 10.14 -1.34
CA VAL A 146 -19.05 9.61 -1.62
C VAL A 146 -19.29 9.71 -3.12
N ARG A 147 -19.57 8.56 -3.77
CA ARG A 147 -19.92 8.53 -5.18
C ARG A 147 -21.43 8.66 -5.40
N ALA A 148 -21.82 9.34 -6.47
CA ALA A 148 -23.18 9.35 -6.97
C ALA A 148 -23.66 7.92 -7.26
N ARG A 149 -24.96 7.70 -7.05
CA ARG A 149 -25.56 6.39 -7.33
C ARG A 149 -25.51 6.12 -8.83
N GLY A 150 -24.83 5.04 -9.22
CA GLY A 150 -24.80 4.56 -10.60
C GLY A 150 -23.78 5.27 -11.49
N SER A 151 -22.99 6.21 -10.97
CA SER A 151 -21.89 6.84 -11.72
C SER A 151 -20.56 6.73 -10.97
N CYS A 152 -19.50 7.21 -11.61
CA CYS A 152 -18.18 7.35 -11.00
C CYS A 152 -17.92 8.73 -10.40
N ASP A 153 -18.91 9.63 -10.47
CA ASP A 153 -18.77 11.00 -9.97
C ASP A 153 -18.70 11.01 -8.46
N ILE A 154 -17.73 11.73 -7.92
CA ILE A 154 -17.61 11.99 -6.49
C ILE A 154 -18.45 13.22 -6.17
N THR A 155 -19.48 13.05 -5.35
CA THR A 155 -20.48 14.09 -5.04
C THR A 155 -20.28 14.74 -3.68
N GLY A 156 -19.40 14.20 -2.85
CA GLY A 156 -19.19 14.67 -1.49
C GLY A 156 -18.12 13.87 -0.76
N HIS A 157 -17.92 14.21 0.51
CA HIS A 157 -17.08 13.47 1.44
C HIS A 157 -17.85 13.25 2.75
N ASP A 158 -17.60 12.14 3.42
CA ASP A 158 -18.32 11.73 4.62
C ASP A 158 -17.37 11.14 5.66
N MET A 159 -17.27 11.80 6.81
CA MET A 159 -16.48 11.37 7.97
C MET A 159 -17.11 10.23 8.77
N THR A 160 -18.36 9.89 8.52
CA THR A 160 -19.11 8.86 9.24
C THR A 160 -19.28 7.56 8.45
N SER A 161 -18.87 7.56 7.17
CA SER A 161 -18.97 6.37 6.32
C SER A 161 -18.04 5.26 6.80
N SER A 162 -18.32 4.00 6.44
CA SER A 162 -17.43 2.88 6.77
C SER A 162 -16.03 2.98 6.14
N ASN A 163 -15.84 3.88 5.17
CA ASN A 163 -14.55 4.13 4.55
C ASN A 163 -13.78 5.26 5.26
N SER A 164 -14.39 6.01 6.19
CA SER A 164 -13.69 7.12 6.86
C SER A 164 -12.69 6.65 7.92
N LYS A 165 -12.80 5.39 8.35
CA LYS A 165 -11.96 4.74 9.35
C LYS A 165 -11.45 3.40 8.83
N LEU A 166 -10.15 3.29 8.62
CA LEU A 166 -9.47 2.09 8.13
C LEU A 166 -8.68 1.46 9.26
N THR A 167 -9.18 0.37 9.84
CA THR A 167 -8.47 -0.39 10.87
C THR A 167 -7.70 -1.54 10.23
N PHE A 168 -6.47 -1.74 10.70
CA PHE A 168 -5.58 -2.81 10.28
C PHE A 168 -5.11 -3.57 11.52
N ASP A 169 -5.36 -4.88 11.52
CA ASP A 169 -5.02 -5.77 12.62
C ASP A 169 -3.92 -6.72 12.16
N GLY A 170 -2.76 -6.71 12.82
CA GLY A 170 -1.64 -7.58 12.48
C GLY A 170 -2.05 -9.04 12.57
N THR A 171 -1.81 -9.81 11.51
CA THR A 171 -2.11 -11.24 11.47
C THR A 171 -0.83 -12.05 11.57
N TRP A 172 -0.90 -13.16 12.29
CA TRP A 172 0.15 -14.18 12.34
C TRP A 172 -0.34 -15.38 11.53
N ASP A 173 -0.19 -15.32 10.22
CA ASP A 173 -0.43 -16.45 9.32
C ASP A 173 0.78 -17.38 9.21
#